data_AF-A0A2U0RXP2-F1
#
_entry.id   AF-A0A2U0RXP2-F1
#
_cell.length_a   1.000
_cell.length_b   1.000
_cell.length_c   1.000
_cell.angle_alpha   90.00
_cell.angle_beta   90.00
_cell.angle_gamma   90.00
#
_symmetry.space_group_name_H-M   'P 1'
#
loop_
_entity.id
_entity.type
_entity.pdbx_description
1 polymer ?
#
loop_
_entity_poly.entity_id
_entity_poly.type
_entity_poly.pdbx_seq_one_letter_code
_entity_poly.pdbx_strand_id
1 'polypeptide(L)'
;MKNETNFLLIGLLSLIVGSAFASPLLVTELDPENIKPYLKPPSAAFTSSVTSDVLYANFSVTPNVENDKRFDLSYFVVLNVTNNSDEPANVSGVSFDAQVQDYTLAKDNSGGYSTSASGRTWTAKEAWVDGVHYTVSWVPNNRGAGFEESFDYQGDPELDGEWIEGVKIQEYYINYELAYTKINMNGTWVDVTGRIIVERPAYWPPNEQPMDPVLIWDSRSLMHELSFDEYRYEVAILEIPPRGTPEAFNEIWAPHESRLIAVKDARAVQSKYFELEKLEKLKTEEIVFNTRISTIVTVDNWTDPVLSEDSIQVFVEETDDGYVYSVLPEDTAFTLDDFGVEVFIESRN
;
A
#
# COMPACT_ATOMS: atom_id res chain seq x y z
N MET A 1 -11.22 41.19 -52.01
CA MET A 1 -10.05 41.85 -51.39
C MET A 1 -10.41 42.77 -50.21
N LYS A 2 -10.99 43.97 -50.39
CA LYS A 2 -11.23 44.90 -49.24
C LYS A 2 -12.10 44.33 -48.11
N ASN A 3 -13.14 43.56 -48.46
CA ASN A 3 -14.05 42.99 -47.46
C ASN A 3 -13.43 41.79 -46.73
N GLU A 4 -12.62 40.98 -47.42
CA GLU A 4 -11.93 39.83 -46.81
C GLU A 4 -10.89 40.27 -45.77
N THR A 5 -10.14 41.34 -46.06
CA THR A 5 -9.19 41.92 -45.10
C THR A 5 -9.90 42.46 -43.86
N ASN A 6 -11.08 43.06 -44.01
CA ASN A 6 -11.86 43.58 -42.89
C ASN A 6 -12.42 42.45 -42.00
N PHE A 7 -12.91 41.35 -42.59
CA PHE A 7 -13.38 40.20 -41.82
C PHE A 7 -12.25 39.51 -41.04
N LEU A 8 -11.06 39.41 -41.65
CA LEU A 8 -9.89 38.83 -40.99
C LEU A 8 -9.42 39.71 -39.82
N LEU A 9 -9.44 41.03 -40.00
CA LEU A 9 -9.12 41.99 -38.93
C LEU A 9 -10.11 41.92 -37.77
N ILE A 10 -11.42 41.84 -38.07
CA ILE A 10 -12.47 41.69 -37.05
C ILE A 10 -12.34 40.37 -36.31
N GLY A 11 -12.06 39.26 -37.01
CA GLY A 11 -11.80 37.97 -36.37
C GLY A 11 -10.61 38.01 -35.42
N LEU A 12 -9.52 38.66 -35.84
CA LEU A 12 -8.31 38.82 -35.02
C LEU A 12 -8.56 39.71 -33.79
N LEU A 13 -9.31 40.81 -33.97
CA LEU A 13 -9.72 41.69 -32.87
C LEU A 13 -10.63 40.98 -31.88
N SER A 14 -11.61 40.21 -32.35
CA SER A 14 -12.49 39.41 -31.48
C SER A 14 -11.71 38.34 -30.71
N LEU A 15 -10.68 37.74 -31.32
CA LEU A 15 -9.82 36.76 -30.66
C LEU A 15 -8.91 37.41 -29.62
N ILE A 16 -8.33 38.58 -29.92
CA ILE A 16 -7.54 39.37 -28.95
C ILE A 16 -8.41 39.82 -27.78
N VAL A 17 -9.61 40.33 -28.04
CA VAL A 17 -10.55 40.75 -26.99
C VAL A 17 -10.99 39.54 -26.16
N GLY A 18 -11.35 38.42 -26.80
CA GLY A 18 -11.68 37.18 -26.11
C GLY A 18 -10.57 36.71 -25.18
N SER A 19 -9.32 36.66 -25.66
CA SER A 19 -8.15 36.30 -24.83
C SER A 19 -7.87 37.34 -23.74
N ALA A 20 -7.94 38.63 -24.04
CA ALA A 20 -7.64 39.70 -23.09
C ALA A 20 -8.64 39.80 -21.92
N PHE A 21 -9.88 39.34 -22.11
CA PHE A 21 -10.89 39.28 -21.05
C PHE A 21 -11.02 37.90 -20.40
N ALA A 22 -10.76 36.81 -21.12
CA ALA A 22 -10.77 35.47 -20.54
C ALA A 22 -9.54 35.18 -19.66
N SER A 23 -8.36 35.67 -20.05
CA SER A 23 -7.14 35.42 -19.27
C SER A 23 -7.18 36.04 -17.86
N PRO A 24 -7.63 37.30 -17.65
CA PRO A 24 -7.78 37.85 -16.31
C PRO A 24 -8.83 37.11 -15.48
N LEU A 25 -9.91 36.61 -16.10
CA LEU A 25 -10.95 35.82 -15.42
C LEU A 25 -10.39 34.48 -14.90
N LEU A 26 -9.57 33.80 -15.70
CA LEU A 26 -8.84 32.59 -15.30
C LEU A 26 -7.77 32.87 -14.22
N VAL A 27 -7.16 34.05 -14.24
CA VAL A 27 -6.17 34.46 -13.22
C VAL A 27 -6.86 34.93 -11.93
N THR A 28 -8.06 35.49 -11.98
CA THR A 28 -8.81 35.89 -10.77
C THR A 28 -9.35 34.72 -9.96
N GLU A 29 -9.47 33.53 -10.56
CA GLU A 29 -9.79 32.28 -9.83
C GLU A 29 -8.57 31.73 -9.08
N LEU A 30 -7.36 32.14 -9.45
CA LEU A 30 -6.11 31.83 -8.76
C LEU A 30 -5.76 32.98 -7.80
N ASP A 31 -6.56 33.15 -6.75
CA ASP A 31 -6.20 34.03 -5.64
C ASP A 31 -5.01 33.41 -4.88
N PRO A 32 -3.81 34.02 -4.91
CA PRO A 32 -2.63 33.45 -4.27
C PRO A 32 -2.80 33.24 -2.76
N GLU A 33 -3.71 33.99 -2.11
CA GLU A 33 -4.01 33.83 -0.69
C GLU A 33 -4.84 32.57 -0.40
N ASN A 34 -5.51 32.01 -1.41
CA ASN A 34 -6.33 30.79 -1.32
C ASN A 34 -5.65 29.55 -1.94
N ILE A 35 -4.46 29.70 -2.55
CA ILE A 35 -3.68 28.56 -3.03
C ILE A 35 -2.96 27.93 -1.84
N LYS A 36 -3.25 26.67 -1.56
CA LYS A 36 -2.52 25.94 -0.51
C LYS A 36 -1.06 25.72 -0.93
N PRO A 37 -0.10 25.93 -0.02
CA PRO A 37 1.31 25.81 -0.34
C PRO A 37 1.68 24.38 -0.71
N TYR A 38 2.72 24.25 -1.54
CA TYR A 38 3.25 22.95 -1.91
C TYR A 38 3.90 22.33 -0.68
N LEU A 39 3.32 21.25 -0.19
CA LEU A 39 3.97 20.40 0.78
C LEU A 39 5.08 19.65 0.05
N LYS A 40 6.32 20.04 0.31
CA LYS A 40 7.47 19.33 -0.25
C LYS A 40 7.58 17.98 0.45
N PRO A 41 7.56 16.84 -0.28
CA PRO A 41 7.84 15.55 0.34
C PRO A 41 9.27 15.57 0.87
N PRO A 42 9.55 14.83 1.97
CA PRO A 42 10.87 14.83 2.56
C PRO A 42 11.95 14.44 1.53
N SER A 43 13.10 15.09 1.64
CA SER A 43 14.21 14.89 0.69
C SER A 43 14.91 13.55 0.85
N ALA A 44 14.66 12.84 1.94
CA ALA A 44 15.13 11.49 2.20
C ALA A 44 13.93 10.54 2.24
N ALA A 45 14.12 9.30 1.79
CA ALA A 45 13.15 8.25 2.02
C ALA A 45 12.92 8.13 3.53
N PHE A 46 11.65 7.98 3.93
CA PHE A 46 11.38 7.58 5.29
C PHE A 46 11.99 6.19 5.51
N THR A 47 12.71 6.02 6.61
CA THR A 47 13.27 4.73 7.01
C THR A 47 12.66 4.33 8.32
N SER A 48 12.10 3.12 8.39
CA SER A 48 11.74 2.52 9.67
C SER A 48 13.00 1.89 10.27
N SER A 49 13.17 2.07 11.57
CA SER A 49 14.17 1.36 12.38
C SER A 49 13.58 0.11 13.03
N VAL A 50 12.33 -0.23 12.73
CA VAL A 50 11.65 -1.38 13.30
C VAL A 50 12.10 -2.63 12.55
N THR A 51 12.43 -3.68 13.27
CA THR A 51 12.75 -5.00 12.68
C THR A 51 11.81 -6.05 13.23
N SER A 52 11.70 -7.19 12.55
CA SER A 52 10.94 -8.34 13.02
C SER A 52 11.64 -9.66 12.79
N ASP A 53 11.54 -10.54 13.79
CA ASP A 53 11.98 -11.94 13.72
C ASP A 53 10.80 -12.88 13.93
N VAL A 54 10.77 -14.01 13.21
CA VAL A 54 9.80 -15.08 13.47
C VAL A 54 10.34 -15.94 14.62
N LEU A 55 9.63 -15.99 15.75
CA LEU A 55 10.00 -16.85 16.88
C LEU A 55 9.31 -18.21 16.85
N TYR A 56 8.07 -18.21 16.37
CA TYR A 56 7.23 -19.40 16.31
C TYR A 56 6.29 -19.28 15.13
N ALA A 57 6.08 -20.38 14.42
CA ALA A 57 5.04 -20.50 13.43
C ALA A 57 4.45 -21.90 13.50
N ASN A 58 3.14 -22.01 13.64
CA ASN A 58 2.42 -23.26 13.48
C ASN A 58 1.34 -23.03 12.43
N PHE A 59 1.23 -23.91 11.46
CA PHE A 59 0.14 -23.89 10.51
C PHE A 59 -0.27 -25.30 10.09
N SER A 60 -1.56 -25.46 9.82
CA SER A 60 -2.15 -26.71 9.38
C SER A 60 -3.02 -26.48 8.16
N VAL A 61 -2.96 -27.41 7.21
CA VAL A 61 -3.78 -27.40 6.00
C VAL A 61 -4.42 -28.77 5.89
N THR A 62 -5.75 -28.82 6.05
CA THR A 62 -6.50 -30.07 6.00
C THR A 62 -7.59 -30.01 4.93
N PRO A 63 -7.93 -31.11 4.25
CA PRO A 63 -9.06 -31.12 3.32
C PRO A 63 -10.35 -30.73 4.05
N ASN A 64 -11.13 -29.80 3.48
CA ASN A 64 -12.39 -29.39 4.09
C ASN A 64 -13.45 -30.49 3.89
N VAL A 65 -13.97 -31.01 5.00
CA VAL A 65 -14.93 -32.13 4.99
C VAL A 65 -16.31 -31.76 4.43
N GLU A 66 -16.67 -30.48 4.41
CA GLU A 66 -17.96 -29.98 3.91
C GLU A 66 -17.89 -29.60 2.42
N ASN A 67 -16.69 -29.35 1.89
CA ASN A 67 -16.49 -28.89 0.52
C ASN A 67 -15.14 -29.36 -0.04
N ASP A 68 -15.18 -30.34 -0.93
CA ASP A 68 -14.02 -30.93 -1.63
C ASP A 68 -13.22 -29.93 -2.49
N LYS A 69 -13.78 -28.75 -2.75
CA LYS A 69 -13.10 -27.64 -3.43
C LYS A 69 -12.45 -26.66 -2.46
N ARG A 70 -12.32 -27.00 -1.18
CA ARG A 70 -11.70 -26.16 -0.16
C ARG A 70 -10.76 -26.95 0.75
N PHE A 71 -9.81 -26.24 1.34
CA PHE A 71 -8.99 -26.71 2.45
C PHE A 71 -9.27 -25.83 3.67
N ASP A 72 -9.21 -26.41 4.87
CA ASP A 72 -9.19 -25.67 6.11
C ASP A 72 -7.74 -25.36 6.45
N LEU A 73 -7.41 -24.06 6.41
CA LEU A 73 -6.13 -23.48 6.78
C LEU A 73 -6.26 -22.89 8.18
N SER A 74 -5.36 -23.27 9.08
CA SER A 74 -5.18 -22.58 10.36
C SER A 74 -3.72 -22.24 10.58
N TYR A 75 -3.45 -21.12 11.24
CA TYR A 75 -2.09 -20.72 11.59
C TYR A 75 -2.03 -19.86 12.84
N PHE A 76 -0.87 -19.90 13.49
CA PHE A 76 -0.48 -19.11 14.63
C PHE A 76 1.02 -18.80 14.51
N VAL A 77 1.34 -17.54 14.19
CA VAL A 77 2.70 -17.03 14.02
C VAL A 77 2.97 -16.01 15.11
N VAL A 78 4.12 -16.10 15.76
CA VAL A 78 4.60 -15.15 16.76
C VAL A 78 5.83 -14.45 16.23
N LEU A 79 5.71 -13.14 16.10
CA LEU A 79 6.77 -12.26 15.62
C LEU A 79 7.33 -11.48 16.80
N ASN A 80 8.66 -11.45 16.96
CA ASN A 80 9.33 -10.51 17.82
C ASN A 80 9.62 -9.24 17.04
N VAL A 81 8.87 -8.19 17.29
CA VAL A 81 9.02 -6.91 16.59
C VAL A 81 9.73 -5.95 17.52
N THR A 82 10.78 -5.29 17.05
CA THR A 82 11.66 -4.45 17.86
C THR A 82 11.80 -3.07 17.26
N ASN A 83 11.51 -2.02 18.03
CA ASN A 83 11.84 -0.65 17.66
C ASN A 83 13.33 -0.37 17.94
N ASN A 84 14.19 -0.38 16.93
CA ASN A 84 15.62 -0.11 17.14
C ASN A 84 16.00 1.39 17.14
N SER A 85 15.02 2.32 17.10
CA SER A 85 15.34 3.75 17.19
C SER A 85 15.50 4.22 18.62
N ASP A 86 16.16 5.37 18.74
CA ASP A 86 16.24 6.15 19.98
C ASP A 86 14.96 6.97 20.26
N GLU A 87 13.95 6.89 19.38
CA GLU A 87 12.68 7.62 19.47
C GLU A 87 11.50 6.63 19.57
N PRO A 88 10.33 7.06 20.10
CA PRO A 88 9.13 6.24 20.05
C PRO A 88 8.68 5.97 18.61
N ALA A 89 8.21 4.76 18.32
CA ALA A 89 7.70 4.36 17.02
C ALA A 89 6.20 4.04 17.10
N ASN A 90 5.41 4.53 16.13
CA ASN A 90 4.00 4.17 16.00
C ASN A 90 3.88 2.97 15.05
N VAL A 91 3.79 1.76 15.58
CA VAL A 91 3.68 0.54 14.78
C VAL A 91 2.22 0.33 14.41
N SER A 92 1.89 0.62 13.15
CA SER A 92 0.52 0.66 12.64
C SER A 92 0.03 -0.66 12.07
N GLY A 93 0.93 -1.59 11.72
CA GLY A 93 0.53 -2.86 11.15
C GLY A 93 1.66 -3.87 11.08
N VAL A 94 1.29 -5.13 11.06
CA VAL A 94 2.18 -6.28 10.98
C VAL A 94 1.60 -7.27 9.99
N SER A 95 2.39 -7.71 9.03
CA SER A 95 2.01 -8.74 8.07
C SER A 95 3.12 -9.76 7.91
N PHE A 96 2.75 -10.96 7.48
CA PHE A 96 3.72 -11.96 7.08
C PHE A 96 3.24 -12.70 5.84
N ASP A 97 4.19 -13.21 5.09
CA ASP A 97 4.00 -14.29 4.15
C ASP A 97 4.96 -15.44 4.37
N ALA A 98 4.47 -16.65 4.13
CA ALA A 98 5.27 -17.86 4.07
C ALA A 98 5.28 -18.36 2.63
N GLN A 99 6.46 -18.62 2.08
CA GLN A 99 6.63 -19.15 0.73
C GLN A 99 7.68 -20.26 0.71
N VAL A 100 7.48 -21.25 -0.16
CA VAL A 100 8.53 -22.24 -0.45
C VAL A 100 9.49 -21.65 -1.48
N GLN A 101 10.78 -21.87 -1.34
CA GLN A 101 11.78 -21.33 -2.26
C GLN A 101 11.53 -21.80 -3.72
N ASP A 102 11.79 -20.92 -4.70
CA ASP A 102 11.58 -21.14 -6.15
C ASP A 102 10.14 -21.51 -6.55
N TYR A 103 9.16 -21.09 -5.76
CA TYR A 103 7.77 -21.37 -6.03
C TYR A 103 7.14 -20.32 -6.96
N THR A 104 6.95 -20.64 -8.24
CA THR A 104 6.18 -19.80 -9.18
C THR A 104 4.75 -20.35 -9.37
N LEU A 105 3.72 -19.49 -9.31
CA LEU A 105 2.33 -19.91 -9.47
C LEU A 105 2.08 -20.15 -10.95
N ALA A 106 1.20 -21.10 -11.28
CA ALA A 106 0.68 -21.16 -12.64
C ALA A 106 0.09 -19.80 -13.01
N LYS A 107 0.36 -19.33 -14.24
CA LYS A 107 0.02 -17.98 -14.74
C LYS A 107 -1.44 -17.57 -14.47
N ASP A 108 -2.33 -18.56 -14.38
CA ASP A 108 -3.77 -18.40 -14.22
C ASP A 108 -4.22 -18.26 -12.75
N ASN A 109 -3.30 -18.38 -11.79
CA ASN A 109 -3.58 -18.41 -10.35
C ASN A 109 -2.92 -17.28 -9.54
N SER A 110 -2.26 -16.30 -10.18
CA SER A 110 -1.68 -15.15 -9.49
C SER A 110 -2.77 -14.30 -8.81
N GLY A 111 -3.00 -14.54 -7.52
CA GLY A 111 -3.80 -13.66 -6.68
C GLY A 111 -3.14 -12.28 -6.60
N GLY A 112 -3.92 -11.24 -6.94
CA GLY A 112 -3.62 -9.84 -6.65
C GLY A 112 -2.50 -9.19 -7.46
N TYR A 113 -1.26 -9.62 -7.27
CA TYR A 113 -0.09 -9.09 -7.98
C TYR A 113 0.20 -9.89 -9.25
N SER A 114 -0.89 -10.24 -9.96
CA SER A 114 -0.81 -10.41 -11.39
C SER A 114 -0.18 -9.16 -11.99
N THR A 115 0.40 -9.30 -13.16
CA THR A 115 0.61 -8.32 -14.26
C THR A 115 -0.43 -7.18 -14.44
N SER A 116 -1.43 -7.10 -13.57
CA SER A 116 -2.47 -6.10 -13.40
C SER A 116 -1.93 -4.67 -13.31
N ALA A 117 -2.72 -3.77 -13.90
CA ALA A 117 -2.44 -2.35 -13.92
C ALA A 117 -2.55 -1.78 -12.50
N SER A 118 -1.43 -1.32 -11.93
CA SER A 118 -1.45 -0.52 -10.70
C SER A 118 -1.27 0.95 -11.06
N GLY A 119 -2.16 1.80 -10.55
CA GLY A 119 -2.02 3.25 -10.62
C GLY A 119 -1.44 3.77 -9.31
N ARG A 120 -0.53 4.74 -9.38
CA ARG A 120 -0.12 5.50 -8.20
C ARG A 120 -0.19 6.99 -8.48
N THR A 121 -0.60 7.75 -7.48
CA THR A 121 -0.77 9.21 -7.57
C THR A 121 0.20 9.91 -6.63
N TRP A 122 0.79 11.02 -7.07
CA TRP A 122 1.71 11.85 -6.28
C TRP A 122 1.65 13.32 -6.73
N THR A 123 2.34 14.21 -5.99
CA THR A 123 2.38 15.65 -6.29
C THR A 123 3.81 16.11 -6.59
N ALA A 124 4.05 16.54 -7.83
CA ALA A 124 5.29 17.21 -8.20
C ALA A 124 5.23 18.68 -7.82
N LYS A 125 6.37 19.31 -7.53
CA LYS A 125 6.42 20.77 -7.38
C LYS A 125 6.01 21.49 -8.67
N GLU A 126 6.45 20.95 -9.80
CA GLU A 126 6.20 21.49 -11.13
C GLU A 126 6.35 20.39 -12.17
N ALA A 127 5.69 20.54 -13.32
CA ALA A 127 5.82 19.63 -14.45
C ALA A 127 5.79 20.41 -15.77
N TRP A 128 6.52 19.94 -16.78
CA TRP A 128 6.46 20.50 -18.13
C TRP A 128 5.79 19.49 -19.06
N VAL A 129 4.74 19.89 -19.76
CA VAL A 129 4.08 19.04 -20.77
C VAL A 129 4.08 19.78 -22.09
N ASP A 130 4.69 19.19 -23.13
CA ASP A 130 4.83 19.81 -24.46
C ASP A 130 5.42 21.24 -24.41
N GLY A 131 6.32 21.50 -23.46
CA GLY A 131 6.95 22.81 -23.25
C GLY A 131 6.11 23.83 -22.47
N VAL A 132 4.91 23.45 -22.00
CA VAL A 132 4.08 24.26 -21.10
C VAL A 132 4.41 23.91 -19.65
N HIS A 133 4.69 24.93 -18.84
CA HIS A 133 5.04 24.79 -17.41
C HIS A 133 3.79 24.85 -16.53
N TYR A 134 3.60 23.82 -15.73
CA TYR A 134 2.51 23.70 -14.75
C TYR A 134 3.11 23.73 -13.33
N THR A 135 2.51 24.53 -12.45
CA THR A 135 2.94 24.71 -11.05
C THR A 135 1.79 24.69 -10.06
N VAL A 136 0.55 24.51 -10.53
CA VAL A 136 -0.66 24.49 -9.71
C VAL A 136 -1.60 23.39 -10.21
N SER A 137 -2.43 22.86 -9.32
CA SER A 137 -3.48 21.89 -9.63
C SER A 137 -4.71 22.19 -8.81
N TRP A 138 -5.88 21.95 -9.40
CA TRP A 138 -7.14 22.00 -8.69
C TRP A 138 -7.46 20.60 -8.14
N VAL A 139 -7.82 20.52 -6.86
CA VAL A 139 -8.15 19.27 -6.17
C VAL A 139 -9.58 19.38 -5.64
N PRO A 140 -10.49 18.44 -5.98
CA PRO A 140 -11.84 18.45 -5.44
C PRO A 140 -11.83 18.21 -3.93
N ASN A 141 -12.65 18.95 -3.19
CA ASN A 141 -12.89 18.78 -1.76
C ASN A 141 -13.76 17.55 -1.53
N ASN A 142 -13.17 16.36 -1.66
CA ASN A 142 -13.89 15.13 -1.39
C ASN A 142 -14.00 14.91 0.13
N ARG A 143 -15.05 15.48 0.75
CA ARG A 143 -15.32 15.30 2.19
C ARG A 143 -15.63 13.83 2.48
N GLY A 144 -14.63 13.10 2.97
CA GLY A 144 -14.79 11.73 3.49
C GLY A 144 -13.89 10.70 2.84
N ALA A 145 -13.21 11.05 1.75
CA ALA A 145 -12.16 10.23 1.17
C ALA A 145 -10.84 10.55 1.88
N GLY A 146 -9.99 9.55 2.15
CA GLY A 146 -8.62 9.83 2.59
C GLY A 146 -7.94 10.83 1.64
N PHE A 147 -6.91 11.55 2.10
CA PHE A 147 -6.19 12.52 1.25
C PHE A 147 -5.77 11.87 -0.08
N GLU A 148 -5.45 10.57 -0.07
CA GLU A 148 -5.14 9.76 -1.26
C GLU A 148 -6.36 9.36 -2.12
N GLU A 149 -7.50 9.03 -1.52
CA GLU A 149 -8.73 8.65 -2.25
C GLU A 149 -9.42 9.86 -2.92
N SER A 150 -9.11 11.07 -2.44
CA SER A 150 -9.46 12.32 -3.13
C SER A 150 -8.76 12.44 -4.50
N PHE A 151 -7.71 11.66 -4.76
CA PHE A 151 -6.91 11.74 -5.99
C PHE A 151 -7.36 10.80 -7.12
N ASP A 152 -8.04 9.70 -6.81
CA ASP A 152 -8.57 8.79 -7.85
C ASP A 152 -9.96 9.16 -8.37
N TYR A 153 -10.57 10.20 -7.79
CA TYR A 153 -11.84 10.73 -8.25
C TYR A 153 -11.68 11.37 -9.63
N GLN A 154 -12.14 10.68 -10.68
CA GLN A 154 -12.34 11.25 -12.02
C GLN A 154 -13.56 12.16 -11.97
N GLY A 155 -13.36 13.35 -11.39
CA GLY A 155 -14.45 14.10 -10.80
C GLY A 155 -15.31 14.88 -11.77
N ASP A 156 -16.59 14.86 -11.43
CA ASP A 156 -17.57 15.87 -11.76
C ASP A 156 -17.00 17.27 -11.47
N PRO A 157 -16.84 18.14 -12.49
CA PRO A 157 -16.30 19.49 -12.32
C PRO A 157 -17.21 20.41 -11.48
N GLU A 158 -18.39 19.94 -11.08
CA GLU A 158 -19.33 20.68 -10.22
C GLU A 158 -19.04 20.57 -8.71
N LEU A 159 -18.09 19.73 -8.28
CA LEU A 159 -17.71 19.66 -6.87
C LEU A 159 -16.89 20.88 -6.44
N ASP A 160 -17.14 21.37 -5.22
CA ASP A 160 -16.25 22.33 -4.57
C ASP A 160 -14.83 21.76 -4.50
N GLY A 161 -13.82 22.60 -4.69
CA GLY A 161 -12.41 22.19 -4.62
C GLY A 161 -11.49 23.35 -4.28
N GLU A 162 -10.20 23.07 -4.25
CA GLU A 162 -9.17 24.01 -3.86
C GLU A 162 -7.96 23.95 -4.79
N TRP A 163 -7.32 25.09 -4.97
CA TRP A 163 -6.05 25.16 -5.68
C TRP A 163 -4.91 24.85 -4.73
N ILE A 164 -4.00 24.01 -5.19
CA ILE A 164 -2.74 23.74 -4.50
C ILE A 164 -1.57 24.13 -5.39
N GLU A 165 -0.47 24.55 -4.78
CA GLU A 165 0.82 24.57 -5.47
C GLU A 165 1.30 23.13 -5.70
N GLY A 166 1.84 22.87 -6.89
CA GLY A 166 2.23 21.56 -7.35
C GLY A 166 1.33 20.99 -8.45
N VAL A 167 1.83 19.98 -9.14
CA VAL A 167 1.13 19.26 -10.22
C VAL A 167 0.79 17.86 -9.73
N LYS A 168 -0.49 17.48 -9.76
CA LYS A 168 -0.91 16.11 -9.47
C LYS A 168 -0.61 15.19 -10.65
N ILE A 169 0.02 14.06 -10.38
CA ILE A 169 0.48 13.10 -11.38
C ILE A 169 0.02 11.72 -10.99
N GLN A 170 -0.55 10.98 -11.94
CA GLN A 170 -0.96 9.60 -11.79
C GLN A 170 -0.19 8.77 -12.82
N GLU A 171 0.57 7.78 -12.37
CA GLU A 171 1.33 6.88 -13.24
C GLU A 171 0.79 5.46 -13.10
N TYR A 172 0.58 4.78 -14.22
CA TYR A 172 0.10 3.41 -14.26
C TYR A 172 1.14 2.47 -14.83
N TYR A 173 1.30 1.32 -14.20
CA TYR A 173 2.29 0.33 -14.55
C TYR A 173 1.60 -0.97 -14.97
N ILE A 174 2.05 -1.54 -16.08
CA ILE A 174 1.63 -2.87 -16.56
C ILE A 174 2.89 -3.70 -16.71
N ASN A 175 2.95 -4.88 -16.09
CA ASN A 175 4.17 -5.69 -16.04
C ASN A 175 5.39 -4.92 -15.53
N TYR A 176 5.22 -4.03 -14.55
CA TYR A 176 6.29 -3.19 -13.98
C TYR A 176 6.87 -2.14 -14.95
N GLU A 177 6.31 -2.01 -16.15
CA GLU A 177 6.67 -0.96 -17.09
C GLU A 177 5.63 0.16 -17.03
N LEU A 178 6.09 1.41 -17.06
CA LEU A 178 5.21 2.58 -17.10
C LEU A 178 4.37 2.52 -18.39
N ALA A 179 3.08 2.24 -18.23
CA ALA A 179 2.13 2.14 -19.33
C ALA A 179 1.61 3.52 -19.73
N TYR A 180 1.22 4.35 -18.76
CA TYR A 180 0.78 5.70 -19.02
C TYR A 180 0.95 6.63 -17.81
N THR A 181 1.10 7.92 -18.10
CA THR A 181 1.17 9.01 -17.12
C THR A 181 0.03 9.99 -17.39
N LYS A 182 -0.78 10.31 -16.39
CA LYS A 182 -1.78 11.38 -16.42
C LYS A 182 -1.37 12.49 -15.47
N ILE A 183 -1.78 13.72 -15.79
CA ILE A 183 -1.74 14.82 -14.82
C ILE A 183 -3.10 15.46 -14.66
N ASN A 184 -3.38 15.95 -13.46
CA ASN A 184 -4.59 16.73 -13.23
C ASN A 184 -4.40 18.13 -13.81
N MET A 185 -5.17 18.45 -14.84
CA MET A 185 -5.30 19.79 -15.40
C MET A 185 -6.70 20.30 -15.08
N ASN A 186 -6.79 21.23 -14.13
CA ASN A 186 -8.05 21.89 -13.75
C ASN A 186 -9.17 20.90 -13.39
N GLY A 187 -8.88 19.93 -12.53
CA GLY A 187 -9.84 18.91 -12.09
C GLY A 187 -10.01 17.73 -13.04
N THR A 188 -9.43 17.77 -14.24
CA THR A 188 -9.51 16.68 -15.21
C THR A 188 -8.17 15.96 -15.36
N TRP A 189 -8.17 14.63 -15.30
CA TRP A 189 -6.99 13.81 -15.57
C TRP A 189 -6.72 13.69 -17.08
N VAL A 190 -5.59 14.26 -17.52
CA VAL A 190 -5.16 14.26 -18.93
C VAL A 190 -3.96 13.33 -19.10
N ASP A 191 -4.05 12.37 -20.03
CA ASP A 191 -2.94 11.50 -20.41
C ASP A 191 -1.84 12.30 -21.10
N VAL A 192 -0.65 12.33 -20.50
CA VAL A 192 0.55 13.04 -20.94
C VAL A 192 1.74 12.09 -21.12
N THR A 193 1.46 10.81 -21.35
CA THR A 193 2.47 9.77 -21.54
C THR A 193 3.49 10.16 -22.59
N GLY A 194 4.78 10.12 -22.23
CA GLY A 194 5.90 10.49 -23.10
C GLY A 194 6.04 11.98 -23.42
N ARG A 195 5.12 12.83 -22.93
CA ARG A 195 5.11 14.30 -23.16
C ARG A 195 5.53 15.10 -21.94
N ILE A 196 5.52 14.48 -20.77
CA ILE A 196 5.84 15.10 -19.49
C ILE A 196 7.34 15.03 -19.16
N ILE A 197 7.88 16.15 -18.69
CA ILE A 197 9.16 16.26 -18.02
C ILE A 197 8.86 16.66 -16.57
N VAL A 198 9.25 15.81 -15.63
CA VAL A 198 9.02 16.02 -14.21
C VAL A 198 10.12 15.34 -13.38
N GLU A 199 10.51 15.98 -12.28
CA GLU A 199 11.36 15.36 -11.25
C GLU A 199 10.53 14.35 -10.44
N ARG A 200 10.91 13.07 -10.52
CA ARG A 200 10.25 11.99 -9.79
C ARG A 200 10.88 11.80 -8.40
N PRO A 201 10.12 11.34 -7.40
CA PRO A 201 10.69 10.96 -6.11
C PRO A 201 11.77 9.89 -6.26
N ALA A 202 12.78 9.89 -5.38
CA ALA A 202 13.92 8.97 -5.47
C ALA A 202 13.55 7.48 -5.36
N TYR A 203 12.39 7.18 -4.76
CA TYR A 203 11.84 5.84 -4.56
C TYR A 203 10.86 5.41 -5.68
N TRP A 204 10.95 6.04 -6.85
CA TRP A 204 10.01 5.87 -7.96
C TRP A 204 10.70 5.45 -9.27
N PRO A 205 10.18 4.47 -10.04
CA PRO A 205 9.03 3.62 -9.73
C PRO A 205 9.31 2.66 -8.57
N PRO A 206 8.28 2.12 -7.90
CA PRO A 206 8.46 0.99 -7.00
C PRO A 206 9.05 -0.17 -7.81
N ASN A 207 10.31 -0.50 -7.58
CA ASN A 207 10.93 -1.73 -8.09
C ASN A 207 10.40 -2.94 -7.32
N GLU A 208 9.08 -3.07 -7.17
CA GLU A 208 8.47 -4.25 -6.57
C GLU A 208 8.55 -5.36 -7.62
N GLN A 209 9.48 -6.30 -7.45
CA GLN A 209 9.49 -7.51 -8.25
C GLN A 209 8.16 -8.26 -8.05
N PRO A 210 7.71 -9.04 -9.05
CA PRO A 210 6.61 -9.98 -8.80
C PRO A 210 6.97 -10.82 -7.59
N MET A 211 6.16 -10.69 -6.54
CA MET A 211 6.24 -11.65 -5.46
C MET A 211 5.90 -13.00 -6.06
N ASP A 212 6.82 -13.95 -5.91
CA ASP A 212 6.48 -15.33 -6.07
C ASP A 212 5.27 -15.63 -5.17
N PRO A 213 4.33 -16.44 -5.65
CA PRO A 213 3.14 -16.75 -4.89
C PRO A 213 3.40 -17.20 -3.46
N VAL A 214 2.65 -16.59 -2.57
CA VAL A 214 2.69 -16.88 -1.15
C VAL A 214 1.83 -18.11 -0.83
N LEU A 215 2.35 -19.03 -0.01
CA LEU A 215 1.59 -20.18 0.54
C LEU A 215 0.55 -19.70 1.56
N ILE A 216 0.94 -18.79 2.45
CA ILE A 216 0.09 -18.17 3.47
C ILE A 216 0.47 -16.70 3.57
N TRP A 217 -0.46 -15.78 3.31
CA TRP A 217 -0.31 -14.35 3.58
C TRP A 217 -1.33 -13.94 4.63
N ASP A 218 -0.92 -13.12 5.59
CA ASP A 218 -1.86 -12.44 6.48
C ASP A 218 -1.35 -11.05 6.89
N SER A 219 -2.28 -10.15 7.18
CA SER A 219 -2.00 -8.80 7.67
C SER A 219 -2.90 -8.44 8.84
N ARG A 220 -2.31 -7.78 9.84
CA ARG A 220 -2.97 -7.26 11.04
C ARG A 220 -2.72 -5.75 11.10
N SER A 221 -3.79 -4.97 11.13
CA SER A 221 -3.68 -3.55 11.52
C SER A 221 -3.55 -3.49 13.04
N LEU A 222 -2.59 -2.73 13.52
CA LEU A 222 -2.44 -2.37 14.92
C LEU A 222 -3.01 -0.98 15.23
N MET A 223 -3.48 -0.27 14.20
CA MET A 223 -4.25 0.96 14.37
C MET A 223 -5.72 0.67 14.64
N HIS A 224 -6.32 1.56 15.42
CA HIS A 224 -7.75 1.73 15.54
C HIS A 224 -8.38 2.15 14.21
N GLU A 225 -9.55 1.58 13.89
CA GLU A 225 -10.45 1.91 12.77
C GLU A 225 -9.89 2.84 11.68
N LEU A 226 -9.00 2.31 10.85
CA LEU A 226 -9.21 2.46 9.42
C LEU A 226 -9.84 1.16 8.99
N SER A 227 -11.17 1.16 8.94
CA SER A 227 -11.88 0.18 8.15
C SER A 227 -11.29 0.25 6.74
N PHE A 228 -10.46 -0.72 6.36
CA PHE A 228 -10.27 -1.05 4.95
C PHE A 228 -11.55 -1.70 4.38
N ASP A 229 -12.71 -1.39 4.96
CA ASP A 229 -14.03 -1.77 4.48
C ASP A 229 -14.35 -0.85 3.31
N GLU A 230 -14.24 -1.41 2.12
CA GLU A 230 -15.35 -1.50 1.15
C GLU A 230 -14.85 -1.80 -0.27
N TYR A 231 -13.54 -1.74 -0.55
CA TYR A 231 -13.02 -1.88 -1.93
C TYR A 231 -12.09 -3.07 -2.21
N ARG A 232 -11.83 -3.97 -1.25
CA ARG A 232 -11.19 -5.28 -1.56
C ARG A 232 -12.22 -6.39 -1.77
N TYR A 233 -13.24 -6.13 -2.59
CA TYR A 233 -14.10 -7.21 -3.08
C TYR A 233 -13.35 -8.04 -4.14
N GLU A 234 -13.19 -9.33 -3.82
CA GLU A 234 -12.80 -10.45 -4.71
C GLU A 234 -11.30 -10.70 -5.03
N VAL A 235 -10.36 -9.82 -4.64
CA VAL A 235 -9.03 -9.84 -5.27
C VAL A 235 -7.96 -10.69 -4.57
N ALA A 236 -8.15 -11.15 -3.33
CA ALA A 236 -7.27 -12.16 -2.76
C ALA A 236 -7.94 -13.00 -1.67
N ILE A 237 -8.19 -14.27 -1.98
CA ILE A 237 -8.83 -15.24 -1.07
C ILE A 237 -7.90 -15.65 0.10
N LEU A 238 -6.64 -15.20 0.07
CA LEU A 238 -5.66 -15.33 1.16
C LEU A 238 -5.50 -14.04 1.98
N GLU A 239 -6.03 -12.90 1.57
CA GLU A 239 -5.93 -11.68 2.38
C GLU A 239 -7.05 -11.64 3.42
N ILE A 240 -6.71 -11.48 4.71
CA ILE A 240 -7.69 -11.12 5.74
C ILE A 240 -7.83 -9.61 5.73
N PRO A 241 -9.05 -9.04 5.72
CA PRO A 241 -9.20 -7.62 6.01
C PRO A 241 -8.57 -7.35 7.38
N PRO A 242 -7.65 -6.39 7.48
CA PRO A 242 -6.92 -6.14 8.72
C PRO A 242 -7.92 -5.98 9.87
N ARG A 243 -7.86 -6.88 10.85
CA ARG A 243 -8.67 -6.76 12.07
C ARG A 243 -8.04 -5.65 12.89
N GLY A 244 -8.72 -4.50 12.98
CA GLY A 244 -8.30 -3.40 13.84
C GLY A 244 -8.19 -3.87 15.29
N THR A 245 -7.23 -3.33 16.01
CA THR A 245 -7.10 -3.52 17.45
C THR A 245 -8.07 -2.59 18.18
N PRO A 246 -8.51 -2.93 19.41
CA PRO A 246 -9.30 -2.01 20.22
C PRO A 246 -8.51 -0.72 20.50
N GLU A 247 -9.21 0.41 20.69
CA GLU A 247 -8.61 1.72 21.02
C GLU A 247 -7.62 1.71 22.20
N ALA A 248 -7.74 0.70 23.07
CA ALA A 248 -6.91 0.55 24.25
C ALA A 248 -5.55 -0.14 23.98
N PHE A 249 -5.33 -0.71 22.79
CA PHE A 249 -4.03 -1.25 22.42
C PHE A 249 -3.02 -0.11 22.24
N ASN A 250 -1.83 -0.25 22.83
CA ASN A 250 -0.80 0.79 22.72
C ASN A 250 0.11 0.54 21.51
N GLU A 251 -0.17 1.19 20.41
CA GLU A 251 0.61 1.15 19.16
C GLU A 251 1.92 1.97 19.22
N ILE A 252 2.10 2.80 20.26
CA ILE A 252 3.31 3.59 20.46
C ILE A 252 4.32 2.79 21.28
N TRP A 253 5.42 2.42 20.64
CA TRP A 253 6.46 1.60 21.23
C TRP A 253 7.63 2.47 21.64
N ALA A 254 8.12 2.26 22.85
CA ALA A 254 9.25 3.01 23.39
C ALA A 254 10.54 2.73 22.58
N PRO A 255 11.55 3.61 22.67
CA PRO A 255 12.87 3.34 22.13
C PRO A 255 13.40 2.00 22.62
N HIS A 256 13.92 1.18 21.69
CA HIS A 256 14.49 -0.14 21.98
C HIS A 256 13.52 -1.16 22.60
N GLU A 257 12.21 -0.91 22.51
CA GLU A 257 11.18 -1.85 22.98
C GLU A 257 10.99 -2.99 21.97
N SER A 258 10.94 -4.21 22.50
CA SER A 258 10.57 -5.42 21.76
C SER A 258 9.24 -5.96 22.28
N ARG A 259 8.32 -6.29 21.37
CA ARG A 259 7.03 -6.90 21.70
C ARG A 259 6.78 -8.13 20.84
N LEU A 260 6.13 -9.12 21.43
CA LEU A 260 5.74 -10.33 20.70
C LEU A 260 4.33 -10.17 20.17
N ILE A 261 4.17 -10.24 18.85
CA ILE A 261 2.90 -10.03 18.17
C ILE A 261 2.44 -11.35 17.54
N ALA A 262 1.21 -11.76 17.85
CA ALA A 262 0.58 -12.92 17.24
C ALA A 262 -0.19 -12.54 15.96
N VAL A 263 0.11 -13.26 14.88
CA VAL A 263 -0.69 -13.27 13.67
C VAL A 263 -1.30 -14.67 13.53
N LYS A 264 -2.63 -14.75 13.65
CA LYS A 264 -3.34 -16.04 13.69
C LYS A 264 -4.70 -15.98 13.00
N ASP A 265 -5.11 -17.07 12.36
CA ASP A 265 -6.48 -17.26 11.89
C ASP A 265 -6.80 -18.74 11.60
N ALA A 266 -8.08 -19.04 11.39
CA ALA A 266 -8.54 -20.34 10.91
C ALA A 266 -9.71 -20.16 9.93
N ARG A 267 -9.58 -20.66 8.70
CA ARG A 267 -10.54 -20.42 7.61
C ARG A 267 -10.48 -21.46 6.49
N ALA A 268 -11.58 -21.56 5.74
CA ALA A 268 -11.64 -22.37 4.53
C ALA A 268 -11.16 -21.57 3.30
N VAL A 269 -10.19 -22.10 2.58
CA VAL A 269 -9.54 -21.52 1.38
C VAL A 269 -9.83 -22.38 0.14
N GLN A 270 -9.96 -21.80 -1.05
CA GLN A 270 -10.26 -22.59 -2.25
C GLN A 270 -9.08 -23.49 -2.65
N SER A 271 -9.36 -24.74 -3.03
CA SER A 271 -8.36 -25.73 -3.40
C SER A 271 -7.54 -25.35 -4.63
N LYS A 272 -8.05 -24.49 -5.52
CA LYS A 272 -7.26 -23.98 -6.65
C LYS A 272 -6.03 -23.15 -6.22
N TYR A 273 -5.99 -22.67 -4.97
CA TYR A 273 -4.85 -21.95 -4.41
C TYR A 273 -3.89 -22.86 -3.62
N PHE A 274 -4.29 -24.11 -3.35
CA PHE A 274 -3.50 -25.09 -2.61
C PHE A 274 -3.35 -26.37 -3.43
N GLU A 275 -2.15 -26.61 -3.95
CA GLU A 275 -1.83 -27.90 -4.55
C GLU A 275 -1.27 -28.82 -3.46
N LEU A 276 -1.94 -29.94 -3.18
CA LEU A 276 -1.54 -30.93 -2.17
C LEU A 276 -0.09 -31.39 -2.34
N GLU A 277 0.36 -31.58 -3.58
CA GLU A 277 1.74 -31.95 -3.92
C GLU A 277 2.77 -30.89 -3.47
N LYS A 278 2.33 -29.65 -3.22
CA LYS A 278 3.18 -28.56 -2.70
C LYS A 278 3.22 -28.51 -1.18
N LEU A 279 2.22 -29.04 -0.47
CA LEU A 279 2.33 -29.26 0.98
C LEU A 279 3.40 -30.30 1.27
N GLU A 280 3.58 -31.29 0.38
CA GLU A 280 4.68 -32.25 0.49
C GLU A 280 6.07 -31.58 0.38
N LYS A 281 6.20 -30.44 -0.33
CA LYS A 281 7.47 -29.70 -0.40
C LYS A 281 7.88 -29.08 0.93
N LEU A 282 6.92 -28.74 1.80
CA LEU A 282 7.21 -28.21 3.14
C LEU A 282 8.01 -29.20 4.00
N LYS A 283 7.95 -30.49 3.66
CA LYS A 283 8.69 -31.56 4.34
C LYS A 283 10.15 -31.63 3.92
N THR A 284 10.51 -31.02 2.80
CA THR A 284 11.81 -31.22 2.15
C THR A 284 12.53 -29.94 1.77
N GLU A 285 11.82 -28.81 1.69
CA GLU A 285 12.33 -27.51 1.25
C GLU A 285 12.22 -26.49 2.37
N GLU A 286 13.12 -25.50 2.37
CA GLU A 286 13.05 -24.37 3.30
C GLU A 286 11.85 -23.47 2.97
N ILE A 287 11.24 -22.95 4.03
CA ILE A 287 10.20 -21.94 3.95
C ILE A 287 10.85 -20.59 4.21
N VAL A 288 10.63 -19.66 3.29
CA VAL A 288 10.95 -18.24 3.49
C VAL A 288 9.75 -17.59 4.14
N PHE A 289 9.92 -17.09 5.36
CA PHE A 289 8.98 -16.17 5.97
C PHE A 289 9.44 -14.75 5.66
N ASN A 290 8.61 -13.99 4.96
CA ASN A 290 8.78 -12.55 4.83
C ASN A 290 7.83 -11.87 5.81
N THR A 291 8.31 -10.85 6.49
CA THR A 291 7.55 -10.08 7.46
C THR A 291 7.59 -8.63 7.02
N ARG A 292 6.45 -7.94 7.12
CA ARG A 292 6.38 -6.50 6.85
C ARG A 292 5.76 -5.80 8.03
N ILE A 293 6.48 -4.81 8.56
CA ILE A 293 6.03 -3.97 9.66
C ILE A 293 5.77 -2.58 9.12
N SER A 294 4.54 -2.11 9.26
CA SER A 294 4.17 -0.74 8.94
C SER A 294 4.37 0.14 10.17
N THR A 295 5.11 1.22 10.01
CA THR A 295 5.33 2.24 11.04
C THR A 295 4.86 3.58 10.50
N ILE A 296 4.04 4.32 11.25
CA ILE A 296 3.70 5.69 10.89
C ILE A 296 4.85 6.60 11.30
N VAL A 297 5.41 7.31 10.33
CA VAL A 297 6.45 8.30 10.57
C VAL A 297 5.92 9.68 10.19
N THR A 298 6.10 10.64 11.10
CA THR A 298 5.73 12.03 10.88
C THR A 298 6.96 12.93 10.76
N VAL A 299 7.17 13.57 9.61
CA VAL A 299 8.25 14.54 9.36
C VAL A 299 7.68 15.79 8.72
N ASP A 300 7.91 16.97 9.30
CA ASP A 300 7.47 18.26 8.74
C ASP A 300 5.98 18.29 8.32
N ASN A 301 5.10 17.68 9.13
CA ASN A 301 3.66 17.47 8.90
C ASN A 301 3.27 16.46 7.80
N TRP A 302 4.24 15.78 7.19
CA TRP A 302 3.98 14.57 6.39
C TRP A 302 3.86 13.38 7.31
N THR A 303 2.78 12.62 7.19
CA THR A 303 2.54 11.38 7.93
C THR A 303 2.38 10.28 6.91
N ASP A 304 3.39 9.42 6.77
CA ASP A 304 3.37 8.33 5.81
C ASP A 304 3.65 6.99 6.52
N PRO A 305 2.99 5.90 6.08
CA PRO A 305 3.35 4.57 6.51
C PRO A 305 4.68 4.17 5.84
N VAL A 306 5.63 3.74 6.66
CA VAL A 306 6.93 3.23 6.24
C VAL A 306 6.95 1.74 6.49
N LEU A 307 7.33 0.97 5.48
CA LEU A 307 7.47 -0.47 5.60
C LEU A 307 8.90 -0.83 5.98
N SER A 308 9.04 -1.65 7.00
CA SER A 308 10.23 -2.47 7.22
C SER A 308 9.94 -3.88 6.73
N GLU A 309 10.88 -4.47 6.01
CA GLU A 309 10.76 -5.82 5.47
C GLU A 309 11.93 -6.67 5.95
N ASP A 310 11.63 -7.78 6.61
CA ASP A 310 12.62 -8.76 7.06
C ASP A 310 12.25 -10.16 6.55
N SER A 311 13.25 -10.96 6.19
CA SER A 311 13.07 -12.32 5.67
C SER A 311 13.92 -13.33 6.42
N ILE A 312 13.33 -14.48 6.77
CA ILE A 312 14.04 -15.61 7.38
C ILE A 312 13.73 -16.90 6.63
N GLN A 313 14.73 -17.77 6.47
CA GLN A 313 14.60 -19.08 5.86
C GLN A 313 14.69 -20.15 6.93
N VAL A 314 13.69 -21.04 6.99
CA VAL A 314 13.56 -22.03 8.06
C VAL A 314 13.05 -23.37 7.53
N PHE A 315 13.44 -24.46 8.18
CA PHE A 315 12.75 -25.74 8.06
C PHE A 315 11.62 -25.81 9.08
N VAL A 316 10.48 -26.37 8.66
CA VAL A 316 9.38 -26.74 9.56
C VAL A 316 9.44 -28.22 9.88
N GLU A 317 9.04 -28.56 11.09
CA GLU A 317 8.83 -29.93 11.55
C GLU A 317 7.37 -30.34 11.30
N GLU A 318 7.17 -31.52 10.71
CA GLU A 318 5.85 -32.13 10.56
C GLU A 318 5.43 -32.78 11.89
N THR A 319 4.23 -32.44 12.35
CA THR A 319 3.61 -32.94 13.58
C THR A 319 2.22 -33.48 13.27
N ASP A 320 1.61 -34.19 14.23
CA ASP A 320 0.22 -34.67 14.08
C ASP A 320 -0.79 -33.52 13.86
N ASP A 321 -0.44 -32.30 14.30
CA ASP A 321 -1.31 -31.12 14.23
C ASP A 321 -0.99 -30.18 13.04
N GLY A 322 0.04 -30.47 12.25
CA GLY A 322 0.46 -29.63 11.11
C GLY A 322 1.97 -29.43 11.04
N TYR A 323 2.40 -28.23 10.66
CA TYR A 323 3.79 -27.85 10.47
C TYR A 323 4.21 -26.80 11.49
N VAL A 324 5.33 -27.03 12.17
CA VAL A 324 5.81 -26.17 13.26
C VAL A 324 7.23 -25.72 13.01
N TYR A 325 7.47 -24.43 13.23
CA TYR A 325 8.78 -23.84 13.43
C TYR A 325 8.81 -23.18 14.80
N SER A 326 9.87 -23.41 15.57
CA SER A 326 10.06 -22.80 16.89
C SER A 326 11.56 -22.63 17.18
N VAL A 327 11.95 -21.43 17.61
CA VAL A 327 13.27 -21.21 18.26
C VAL A 327 13.18 -21.27 19.78
N LEU A 328 11.97 -21.49 20.31
CA LEU A 328 11.67 -21.53 21.74
C LEU A 328 11.74 -22.96 22.29
N PRO A 329 12.03 -23.13 23.59
CA PRO A 329 11.98 -24.44 24.26
C PRO A 329 10.61 -25.13 24.14
N GLU A 330 10.60 -26.46 24.07
CA GLU A 330 9.38 -27.28 23.93
C GLU A 330 8.36 -27.08 25.07
N ASP A 331 8.83 -26.69 26.25
CA ASP A 331 8.01 -26.42 27.44
C ASP A 331 7.46 -24.99 27.49
N THR A 332 7.43 -24.28 26.36
CA THR A 332 6.87 -22.94 26.28
C THR A 332 5.35 -22.96 26.09
N ALA A 333 4.64 -22.07 26.78
CA ALA A 333 3.25 -21.72 26.52
C ALA A 333 3.13 -20.25 26.11
N PHE A 334 2.14 -19.97 25.28
CA PHE A 334 1.79 -18.60 24.87
C PHE A 334 0.48 -18.19 25.53
N THR A 335 0.53 -17.09 26.25
CA THR A 335 -0.67 -16.40 26.75
C THR A 335 -0.86 -15.13 25.93
N LEU A 336 -2.03 -14.97 25.33
CA LEU A 336 -2.37 -13.74 24.63
C LEU A 336 -2.82 -12.67 25.62
N ASP A 337 -2.57 -11.41 25.29
CA ASP A 337 -3.22 -10.28 25.93
C ASP A 337 -4.74 -10.32 25.76
N ASP A 338 -5.43 -9.41 26.46
CA ASP A 338 -6.89 -9.28 26.38
C ASP A 338 -7.40 -8.89 24.98
N PHE A 339 -6.51 -8.42 24.10
CA PHE A 339 -6.81 -8.01 22.74
C PHE A 339 -6.57 -9.12 21.70
N GLY A 340 -5.89 -10.20 22.07
CA GLY A 340 -5.47 -11.26 21.16
C GLY A 340 -4.37 -10.87 20.18
N VAL A 341 -3.53 -9.88 20.54
CA VAL A 341 -2.47 -9.29 19.73
C VAL A 341 -1.11 -9.59 20.33
N GLU A 342 -0.82 -9.12 21.54
CA GLU A 342 0.46 -9.37 22.20
C GLU A 342 0.51 -10.77 22.80
N VAL A 343 1.70 -11.37 22.75
CA VAL A 343 1.99 -12.70 23.28
C VAL A 343 2.94 -12.59 24.45
N PHE A 344 2.63 -13.30 25.53
CA PHE A 344 3.52 -13.51 26.65
C PHE A 344 3.98 -14.96 26.68
N ILE A 345 5.29 -15.16 26.87
CA ILE A 345 5.92 -16.47 26.99
C ILE A 345 5.86 -16.89 28.45
N GLU A 346 5.23 -18.03 28.72
CA GLU A 346 5.17 -18.66 30.03
C GLU A 346 5.81 -20.06 30.00
N SER A 347 6.40 -20.47 31.12
CA SER A 347 6.89 -21.85 31.26
C SER A 347 5.71 -22.79 31.58
N ARG A 348 5.64 -23.92 30.89
CA ARG A 348 4.70 -25.01 31.22
C ARG A 348 5.17 -25.67 32.51
N ASN A 349 4.44 -25.41 33.60
CA ASN A 349 4.65 -26.08 34.89
C ASN A 349 4.41 -27.59 34.84
#